data_AF-A0A067EBA2-F1
#
_entry.id   AF-A0A067EBA2-F1
#
_cell.length_a   1.000
_cell.length_b   1.000
_cell.length_c   1.000
_cell.angle_alpha   90.00
_cell.angle_beta   90.00
_cell.angle_gamma   90.00
#
_symmetry.space_group_name_H-M   'P 1'
#
loop_
_entity.id
_entity.type
_entity.pdbx_description
1 polymer ?
#
loop_
_entity_poly.entity_id
_entity_poly.type
_entity_poly.pdbx_seq_one_letter_code
_entity_poly.pdbx_strand_id
1 'polypeptide(L)'
;MDAVTRLHRQLVDYSNSLFQEGILDNQFGHLQQLQDESNPDFVAEVVNLYFKDSERLLNEITVALDQQNVDFTKVGGHVHQLKGSSSSIGAQRVNNVCTAFRSFCEEKNIEGWVSLNPHKILPLFSAIIVRSSIF
;
A
#
# COMPACT_ATOMS: atom_id res chain seq x y z
N MET A 1 -25.85 23.47 10.61
CA MET A 1 -24.53 22.88 10.28
C MET A 1 -24.06 23.54 9.00
N ASP A 2 -23.00 24.33 9.10
CA ASP A 2 -22.30 24.91 7.95
C ASP A 2 -21.56 23.82 7.16
N ALA A 3 -21.21 24.13 5.91
CA ALA A 3 -20.65 23.16 4.97
C ALA A 3 -19.29 22.61 5.43
N VAL A 4 -18.47 23.43 6.09
CA VAL A 4 -17.15 23.05 6.59
C VAL A 4 -17.28 22.00 7.68
N THR A 5 -18.18 22.20 8.65
CA THR A 5 -18.45 21.21 9.69
C THR A 5 -18.92 19.85 9.13
N ARG A 6 -19.72 19.85 8.05
CA ARG A 6 -20.14 18.60 7.40
C ARG A 6 -18.98 17.88 6.73
N LEU A 7 -18.14 18.59 5.98
CA LEU A 7 -16.96 18.03 5.32
C LEU A 7 -15.97 17.46 6.34
N HIS A 8 -15.73 18.20 7.44
CA HIS A 8 -14.86 17.73 8.50
C HIS A 8 -15.36 16.43 9.12
N ARG A 9 -16.67 16.34 9.41
CA ARG A 9 -17.27 15.10 9.91
C ARG A 9 -17.13 13.94 8.91
N GLN A 10 -17.40 14.18 7.63
CA GLN A 10 -17.26 13.15 6.59
C GLN A 10 -15.81 12.64 6.49
N LEU A 11 -14.82 13.53 6.60
CA LEU A 11 -13.41 13.15 6.59
C LEU A 11 -13.04 12.27 7.80
N VAL A 12 -13.51 12.65 8.99
CA VAL A 12 -13.27 11.87 10.22
C VAL A 12 -13.95 10.50 10.13
N ASP A 13 -15.21 10.45 9.70
CA ASP A 13 -15.98 9.20 9.54
C ASP A 13 -15.30 8.28 8.51
N TYR A 14 -14.82 8.83 7.39
CA TYR A 14 -14.08 8.08 6.38
C TYR A 14 -12.73 7.57 6.89
N SER A 15 -11.95 8.42 7.56
CA SER A 15 -10.67 8.02 8.17
C SER A 15 -10.87 6.85 9.13
N ASN A 16 -11.86 6.93 10.02
CA ASN A 16 -12.21 5.86 10.96
C ASN A 16 -12.57 4.54 10.25
N SER A 17 -13.28 4.62 9.11
CA SER A 17 -13.61 3.42 8.33
C SER A 17 -12.36 2.75 7.76
N LEU A 18 -11.34 3.50 7.36
CA LEU A 18 -10.07 2.95 6.87
C LEU A 18 -9.34 2.13 7.95
N PHE A 19 -9.34 2.59 9.21
CA PHE A 19 -8.79 1.83 10.33
C PHE A 19 -9.63 0.60 10.67
N GLN A 20 -10.97 0.74 10.71
CA GLN A 20 -11.88 -0.38 11.00
C GLN A 20 -11.81 -1.49 9.94
N GLU A 21 -11.64 -1.12 8.68
CA GLU A 21 -11.45 -2.05 7.56
C GLU A 21 -10.04 -2.67 7.52
N GLY A 22 -9.12 -2.28 8.41
CA GLY A 22 -7.73 -2.76 8.42
C GLY A 22 -6.93 -2.32 7.19
N ILE A 23 -7.26 -1.16 6.62
CA ILE A 23 -6.51 -0.54 5.53
C ILE A 23 -5.32 0.20 6.10
N LEU A 24 -5.58 0.97 7.16
CA LEU A 24 -4.59 1.72 7.92
C LEU A 24 -4.45 1.13 9.33
N ASP A 25 -3.24 1.16 9.87
CA ASP A 25 -2.97 0.84 11.28
C ASP A 25 -2.46 2.08 12.04
N ASN A 26 -2.17 1.89 13.33
CA ASN A 26 -1.75 2.95 14.24
C ASN A 26 -0.50 3.72 13.77
N GLN A 27 0.35 3.18 12.88
CA GLN A 27 1.46 3.96 12.33
C GLN A 27 0.99 5.17 11.53
N PHE A 28 -0.13 5.07 10.82
CA PHE A 28 -0.69 6.23 10.12
C PHE A 28 -1.11 7.32 11.12
N GLY A 29 -1.70 6.91 12.26
CA GLY A 29 -2.04 7.82 13.35
C GLY A 29 -0.80 8.52 13.94
N HIS A 30 0.32 7.82 14.08
CA HIS A 30 1.59 8.43 14.49
C HIS A 30 2.10 9.44 13.47
N LEU A 31 1.98 9.17 12.16
CA LEU A 31 2.33 10.15 11.13
C LEU A 31 1.45 11.41 11.20
N GLN A 32 0.16 11.26 11.46
CA GLN A 32 -0.75 12.40 11.63
C GLN A 32 -0.35 13.28 12.83
N GLN A 33 0.21 12.70 13.89
CA GLN A 33 0.69 13.44 15.07
C GLN A 33 1.97 14.25 14.79
N LEU A 34 2.71 13.94 13.72
CA LEU A 34 3.90 14.69 13.31
C LEU A 34 3.57 15.91 12.45
N GLN A 35 2.33 16.02 11.96
CA GLN A 35 1.88 17.19 11.22
C GLN A 35 1.48 18.31 12.18
N ASP A 36 1.98 19.52 11.95
CA ASP A 36 1.68 20.70 12.75
C ASP A 36 1.58 21.96 11.87
N GLU A 37 1.39 23.13 12.50
CA GLU A 37 1.27 24.40 11.78
C GLU A 37 2.54 24.81 11.01
N SER A 38 3.72 24.29 11.42
CA SER A 38 5.00 24.56 10.76
C SER A 38 5.25 23.64 9.56
N ASN A 39 4.62 22.47 9.55
CA ASN A 39 4.65 21.53 8.43
C ASN A 39 3.25 20.93 8.15
N PRO A 40 2.32 21.73 7.60
CA PRO A 40 0.92 21.34 7.42
C PRO A 40 0.73 20.26 6.34
N ASP A 41 1.70 20.07 5.45
CA ASP A 41 1.61 19.14 4.31
C ASP A 41 2.34 17.80 4.57
N PHE A 42 2.93 17.61 5.76
CA PHE A 42 3.76 16.45 6.10
C PHE A 42 3.14 15.11 5.70
N VAL A 43 1.88 14.86 6.11
CA VAL A 43 1.22 13.58 5.82
C VAL A 43 1.00 13.42 4.32
N ALA A 44 0.60 14.48 3.63
CA ALA A 44 0.38 14.44 2.18
C ALA A 44 1.70 14.17 1.42
N GLU A 45 2.81 14.78 1.84
CA GLU A 45 4.13 14.54 1.26
C GLU A 45 4.59 13.09 1.46
N VAL A 46 4.45 12.55 2.67
CA VAL A 46 4.80 11.15 3.00
C VAL A 46 3.94 10.17 2.19
N VAL A 47 2.63 10.42 2.10
CA VAL A 47 1.69 9.61 1.29
C VAL A 47 2.06 9.65 -0.19
N ASN A 48 2.39 10.84 -0.73
CA ASN A 48 2.79 11.00 -2.12
C ASN A 48 4.11 10.27 -2.43
N LEU A 49 5.08 10.34 -1.52
CA LEU A 49 6.33 9.59 -1.65
C LEU A 49 6.06 8.08 -1.64
N TYR A 50 5.21 7.60 -0.74
CA TYR A 50 4.79 6.21 -0.69
C TYR A 50 4.17 5.75 -2.02
N PHE A 51 3.30 6.56 -2.64
CA PHE A 51 2.69 6.21 -3.92
C PHE A 51 3.72 6.11 -5.05
N LYS A 52 4.65 7.06 -5.16
CA LYS A 52 5.72 7.02 -6.16
C LYS A 52 6.61 5.78 -6.01
N ASP A 53 7.01 5.48 -4.78
CA ASP A 53 7.83 4.30 -4.50
C ASP A 53 7.06 3.00 -4.76
N SER A 54 5.78 2.96 -4.37
CA SER A 54 4.92 1.79 -4.60
C SER A 54 4.72 1.53 -6.08
N GLU A 55 4.41 2.55 -6.88
CA GLU A 55 4.26 2.42 -8.34
C GLU A 55 5.54 1.86 -8.98
N ARG A 56 6.70 2.42 -8.64
CA ARG A 56 7.99 1.94 -9.14
C ARG A 56 8.22 0.47 -8.78
N LEU A 57 8.01 0.09 -7.51
CA LEU A 57 8.23 -1.28 -7.03
C LEU A 57 7.26 -2.27 -7.68
N LEU A 58 6.00 -1.89 -7.81
CA LEU A 58 4.96 -2.69 -8.45
C LEU A 58 5.27 -2.91 -9.94
N ASN A 59 5.81 -1.92 -10.64
CA ASN A 59 6.30 -2.06 -12.01
C ASN A 59 7.49 -3.02 -12.10
N GLU A 60 8.50 -2.89 -11.22
CA GLU A 60 9.65 -3.81 -11.19
C GLU A 60 9.25 -5.26 -10.88
N ILE A 61 8.28 -5.46 -9.97
CA ILE A 61 7.71 -6.78 -9.66
C ILE A 61 7.04 -7.36 -10.90
N THR A 62 6.19 -6.57 -11.57
CA THR A 62 5.48 -6.99 -12.78
C THR A 62 6.46 -7.39 -13.89
N VAL A 63 7.47 -6.57 -14.15
CA VAL A 63 8.49 -6.83 -15.17
C VAL A 63 9.30 -8.08 -14.84
N ALA A 64 9.69 -8.29 -13.58
CA ALA A 64 10.45 -9.46 -13.17
C ALA A 64 9.63 -10.77 -13.28
N LEU A 65 8.32 -10.69 -13.09
CA LEU A 65 7.41 -11.83 -13.19
C LEU A 65 7.05 -12.20 -14.64
N ASP A 66 7.12 -11.24 -15.58
CA ASP A 66 6.81 -11.47 -17.00
C ASP A 66 7.97 -12.15 -17.77
N GLN A 67 9.10 -12.39 -17.11
CA GLN A 67 10.27 -13.04 -17.72
C GLN A 67 10.06 -14.55 -17.85
N GLN A 68 10.56 -15.14 -18.95
CA GLN A 68 10.50 -16.59 -19.20
C GLN A 68 11.14 -17.42 -18.06
N ASN A 69 12.21 -16.90 -17.45
CA ASN A 69 12.84 -17.47 -16.27
C ASN A 69 12.76 -16.45 -15.14
N VAL A 70 11.76 -16.57 -14.26
CA VAL A 70 11.51 -15.62 -13.18
C VAL A 70 12.65 -15.64 -12.15
N ASP A 71 13.25 -14.48 -11.89
CA ASP A 71 14.17 -14.29 -10.77
C ASP A 71 13.40 -14.00 -9.49
N PHE A 72 13.07 -15.06 -8.75
CA PHE A 72 12.37 -14.97 -7.47
C PHE A 72 13.15 -14.22 -6.38
N THR A 73 14.49 -14.12 -6.51
CA THR A 73 15.30 -13.32 -5.58
C THR A 73 15.02 -11.84 -5.80
N LYS A 74 15.01 -11.39 -7.07
CA LYS A 74 14.68 -10.02 -7.43
C LYS A 74 13.25 -9.67 -7.04
N VAL A 75 12.28 -10.53 -7.36
CA VAL A 75 10.87 -10.33 -6.97
C VAL A 75 10.72 -10.23 -5.45
N GLY A 76 11.31 -11.17 -4.70
CA GLY A 76 11.27 -11.15 -3.24
C GLY A 76 11.88 -9.89 -2.63
N GLY A 77 12.97 -9.38 -3.22
CA GLY A 77 13.59 -8.11 -2.83
C GLY A 77 12.64 -6.92 -2.99
N HIS A 78 11.97 -6.78 -4.12
CA HIS A 78 11.03 -5.68 -4.36
C HIS A 78 9.80 -5.76 -3.45
N VAL A 79 9.27 -6.97 -3.22
CA VAL A 79 8.16 -7.21 -2.29
C VAL A 79 8.56 -6.86 -0.86
N HIS A 80 9.79 -7.21 -0.45
CA HIS A 80 10.31 -6.83 0.86
C HIS A 80 10.41 -5.31 1.01
N GLN A 81 10.88 -4.60 -0.02
CA GLN A 81 10.94 -3.15 -0.02
C GLN A 81 9.53 -2.53 0.05
N LEU A 82 8.57 -3.05 -0.72
CA LEU A 82 7.17 -2.58 -0.68
C LEU A 82 6.52 -2.84 0.68
N LYS A 83 6.83 -3.98 1.31
CA LYS A 83 6.43 -4.27 2.70
C LYS A 83 6.96 -3.20 3.66
N GLY A 84 8.27 -2.94 3.62
CA GLY A 84 8.92 -1.96 4.49
C GLY A 84 8.35 -0.57 4.31
N SER A 85 8.19 -0.13 3.06
CA SER A 85 7.56 1.15 2.72
C SER A 85 6.14 1.21 3.27
N SER A 86 5.31 0.19 3.04
CA SER A 86 3.93 0.12 3.55
C SER A 86 3.85 0.11 5.08
N SER A 87 4.79 -0.55 5.77
CA SER A 87 4.92 -0.49 7.23
C SER A 87 5.17 0.93 7.73
N SER A 88 6.02 1.70 7.03
CA SER A 88 6.43 3.03 7.50
C SER A 88 5.27 4.05 7.51
N ILE A 89 4.30 3.88 6.61
CA ILE A 89 3.08 4.70 6.50
C ILE A 89 1.87 4.10 7.24
N GLY A 90 1.95 2.86 7.71
CA GLY A 90 0.81 2.18 8.31
C GLY A 90 -0.21 1.69 7.30
N ALA A 91 0.19 1.43 6.05
CA ALA A 91 -0.64 0.81 5.01
C ALA A 91 -0.77 -0.70 5.26
N GLN A 92 -1.50 -1.06 6.31
CA GLN A 92 -1.58 -2.40 6.89
C GLN A 92 -2.00 -3.47 5.88
N ARG A 93 -3.03 -3.21 5.08
CA ARG A 93 -3.54 -4.20 4.12
C ARG A 93 -2.48 -4.56 3.08
N VAL A 94 -1.74 -3.57 2.59
CA VAL A 94 -0.65 -3.77 1.61
C VAL A 94 0.49 -4.54 2.27
N ASN A 95 0.84 -4.20 3.51
CA ASN A 95 1.86 -4.91 4.27
C ASN A 95 1.53 -6.40 4.45
N ASN A 96 0.28 -6.71 4.78
CA ASN A 96 -0.20 -8.08 4.94
C ASN A 96 -0.09 -8.87 3.64
N VAL A 97 -0.46 -8.26 2.52
CA VAL A 97 -0.30 -8.88 1.19
C VAL A 97 1.16 -9.13 0.88
N CYS A 98 2.06 -8.17 1.12
CA CYS A 98 3.50 -8.38 0.89
C CYS A 98 4.07 -9.48 1.78
N THR A 99 3.57 -9.62 3.01
CA THR A 99 3.96 -10.70 3.92
C THR A 99 3.54 -12.07 3.39
N ALA A 100 2.28 -12.20 2.93
CA ALA A 100 1.81 -13.43 2.28
C ALA A 100 2.60 -13.73 1.01
N PHE A 101 2.88 -12.70 0.20
CA PHE A 101 3.65 -12.83 -1.05
C PHE A 101 5.05 -13.42 -0.80
N ARG A 102 5.73 -12.95 0.25
CA ARG A 102 7.08 -13.44 0.59
C ARG A 102 7.08 -14.94 0.92
N SER A 103 6.08 -15.44 1.63
CA SER A 103 5.95 -16.88 1.92
C SER A 103 5.89 -17.72 0.64
N PHE A 104 5.20 -17.24 -0.40
CA PHE A 104 5.15 -17.93 -1.70
C PHE A 104 6.50 -17.94 -2.44
N CYS A 105 7.28 -16.86 -2.37
CA CYS A 105 8.62 -16.82 -2.96
C CYS A 105 9.58 -17.81 -2.28
N GLU A 106 9.50 -17.94 -0.96
CA GLU A 106 10.35 -18.85 -0.18
C GLU A 106 10.03 -20.34 -0.49
N GLU A 107 8.77 -20.65 -0.84
CA GLU A 107 8.34 -21.99 -1.24
C GLU A 107 8.64 -22.35 -2.72
N LYS A 108 9.18 -21.42 -3.52
CA LYS A 108 9.37 -21.55 -4.99
C LYS A 108 8.10 -22.03 -5.71
N ASN A 109 6.92 -21.76 -5.15
CA ASN A 109 5.67 -22.30 -5.62
C ASN A 109 5.05 -21.37 -6.67
N ILE A 110 5.49 -21.55 -7.92
CA ILE A 110 4.99 -20.81 -9.09
C ILE A 110 3.48 -21.06 -9.30
N GLU A 111 2.95 -22.23 -8.91
CA GLU A 111 1.51 -22.52 -8.99
C GLU A 111 0.69 -21.72 -7.97
N GLY A 112 1.22 -21.49 -6.77
CA GLY A 112 0.65 -20.56 -5.80
C GLY A 112 0.48 -19.15 -6.37
N TRP A 113 1.47 -18.71 -7.16
CA TRP A 113 1.46 -17.44 -7.90
C TRP A 113 0.40 -17.40 -9.02
N VAL A 114 0.27 -18.45 -9.85
CA VAL A 114 -0.75 -18.52 -10.92
C VAL A 114 -2.17 -18.65 -10.33
N SER A 115 -2.33 -19.33 -9.19
CA SER A 115 -3.62 -19.44 -8.50
C SER A 115 -4.06 -18.10 -7.86
N LEU A 116 -3.10 -17.27 -7.46
CA LEU A 116 -3.24 -15.83 -7.26
C LEU A 116 -3.28 -15.13 -8.62
N ASN A 117 -4.27 -15.53 -9.43
CA ASN A 117 -4.61 -15.04 -10.77
C ASN A 117 -4.13 -13.60 -11.03
N PRO A 118 -3.57 -13.26 -12.21
CA PRO A 118 -3.30 -11.87 -12.60
C PRO A 118 -4.53 -10.95 -12.45
N HIS A 119 -5.75 -11.52 -12.51
CA HIS A 119 -7.02 -10.86 -12.21
C HIS A 119 -7.29 -10.56 -10.72
N LYS A 120 -6.46 -10.99 -9.77
CA LYS A 120 -6.50 -10.64 -8.33
C LYS A 120 -5.36 -9.71 -7.91
N ILE A 121 -4.24 -9.75 -8.63
CA ILE A 121 -3.13 -8.80 -8.49
C ILE A 121 -3.52 -7.45 -9.09
N LEU A 122 -4.13 -7.39 -10.27
CA LEU A 122 -4.63 -6.13 -10.85
C LEU A 122 -5.61 -5.39 -9.92
N PRO A 123 -6.56 -6.06 -9.23
CA PRO A 123 -7.37 -5.47 -8.17
C PRO A 123 -6.62 -4.99 -6.95
N LEU A 124 -5.45 -5.56 -6.65
CA LEU A 124 -4.59 -5.13 -5.54
C LEU A 124 -3.81 -3.88 -5.94
N PHE A 125 -3.33 -3.84 -7.19
CA PHE A 125 -2.77 -2.67 -7.84
C PHE A 125 -3.81 -1.56 -7.99
N SER A 126 -5.05 -1.89 -8.38
CA SER A 126 -6.15 -0.93 -8.50
C SER A 126 -6.79 -0.59 -7.16
N ALA A 127 -6.76 -1.44 -6.13
CA ALA A 127 -7.22 -1.06 -4.79
C ALA A 127 -6.22 -0.12 -4.10
N ILE A 128 -4.93 -0.27 -4.39
CA ILE A 128 -3.88 0.68 -3.97
C ILE A 128 -4.01 1.98 -4.78
N ILE A 129 -4.08 1.92 -6.12
CA ILE A 129 -4.07 3.11 -7.00
C ILE A 129 -5.43 3.83 -7.10
N VAL A 130 -6.56 3.12 -7.17
CA VAL A 130 -7.92 3.73 -7.35
C VAL A 130 -8.44 4.36 -6.05
N ARG A 131 -7.91 3.99 -4.87
CA ARG A 131 -8.18 4.74 -3.63
C ARG A 131 -7.18 5.87 -3.36
N SER A 132 -6.03 5.91 -4.06
CA SER A 132 -5.15 7.09 -4.08
C SER A 132 -5.76 8.31 -4.79
N SER A 133 -6.81 8.13 -5.59
CA SER A 133 -7.54 9.24 -6.24
C SER A 133 -8.57 9.92 -5.32
N ILE A 134 -8.56 9.62 -4.01
CA ILE A 134 -9.49 10.19 -3.02
C ILE A 134 -8.76 11.10 -2.00
N PHE A 135 -7.44 11.32 -2.16
CA PHE A 135 -6.71 12.39 -1.49
C PHE A 135 -6.24 13.44 -2.50
#